data_AF-R4W9R8-F1
#
_entry.id   AF-R4W9R8-F1
#
_cell.length_a   1.000
_cell.length_b   1.000
_cell.length_c   1.000
_cell.angle_alpha   90.00
_cell.angle_beta   90.00
_cell.angle_gamma   90.00
#
_symmetry.space_group_name_H-M   'P 1'
#
loop_
_entity.id
_entity.type
_entity.pdbx_description
1 polymer ?
#
loop_
_entity_poly.entity_id
_entity_poly.type
_entity_poly.pdbx_seq_one_letter_code
_entity_poly.pdbx_strand_id
1 'polypeptide(L)'
;MPSDGYHRSMPVVGLDDTDSRERGMCTTYVAVRIGERLAAAGFDVQRHLLVRCNPAVEHKTRGNAALALHVRGAEETPDSAARQRCFDVARETISELAATADTDANPGLIVADTSPEAVPDEVAAFAETAVQGHHAIEDAVALADRFEYRHAGWGDGRGRIGALAAVGAWRANEDWTYERIAYRESARWGSEREVDRESVFEAAASGRTDVWDTVDRGTNTAVCVPRTPCPVLFGIRGDDPAAVEAVAKSIDSEPIDRAVTFVTNQGTDAHLQNDPDGTLEDDRAYRVPATVTSSPETREGGHVFVSVRTSRNGSPTPDEGIELPCVAFEPTKRFREHVRNLRPGDELTVCGEVSDGTLKLEKFAVRDLVETETATPVCPDCERTMESAGANQGYRCRDCGTDAPGPVERPIDRDLDLGWYEVPPVARRHVAKPLIRGGFDAPTHPEH
;
A
#
# COMPACT_ATOMS: atom_id res chain seq x y z
N MET A 1 3.33 14.58 48.27
CA MET A 1 2.72 13.45 47.54
C MET A 1 2.51 13.92 46.13
N PRO A 2 3.11 13.30 45.12
CA PRO A 2 2.76 13.61 43.74
C PRO A 2 1.31 13.18 43.54
N SER A 3 0.51 14.02 42.91
CA SER A 3 -0.81 13.67 42.42
C SER A 3 -0.65 12.60 41.34
N ASP A 4 -0.92 11.34 41.68
CA ASP A 4 -1.15 10.29 40.70
C ASP A 4 -2.41 10.67 39.92
N GLY A 5 -2.19 11.39 38.81
CA GLY A 5 -3.19 11.50 37.77
C GLY A 5 -3.35 10.11 37.18
N TYR A 6 -4.36 9.38 37.62
CA TYR A 6 -4.82 8.17 36.94
C TYR A 6 -5.23 8.59 35.52
N HIS A 7 -4.31 8.41 34.57
CA HIS A 7 -4.66 8.43 33.15
C HIS A 7 -5.63 7.27 32.94
N ARG A 8 -6.90 7.61 32.81
CA ARG A 8 -7.99 6.67 32.57
C ARG A 8 -7.72 5.91 31.28
N SER A 9 -7.77 4.58 31.32
CA SER A 9 -7.52 3.81 30.10
C SER A 9 -8.59 4.10 29.04
N MET A 10 -8.17 4.08 27.78
CA MET A 10 -9.04 4.20 26.62
C MET A 10 -9.11 2.83 25.97
N PRO A 11 -10.19 2.04 26.16
CA PRO A 11 -10.26 0.74 25.52
C PRO A 11 -10.03 0.82 24.01
N VAL A 12 -9.20 -0.09 23.50
CA VAL A 12 -8.93 -0.25 22.08
C VAL A 12 -9.59 -1.55 21.63
N VAL A 13 -10.61 -1.44 20.78
CA VAL A 13 -11.35 -2.57 20.23
C VAL A 13 -10.81 -2.89 18.84
N GLY A 14 -9.93 -3.89 18.73
CA GLY A 14 -9.39 -4.40 17.48
C GLY A 14 -10.23 -5.55 16.91
N LEU A 15 -10.46 -5.55 15.59
CA LEU A 15 -11.13 -6.62 14.88
C LEU A 15 -10.57 -6.82 13.46
N ASP A 16 -10.67 -8.03 12.95
CA ASP A 16 -10.34 -8.36 11.56
C ASP A 16 -11.12 -9.59 11.08
N ASP A 17 -11.05 -9.85 9.78
CA ASP A 17 -11.54 -11.06 9.10
C ASP A 17 -13.05 -11.29 9.26
N THR A 18 -13.83 -10.22 9.09
CA THR A 18 -15.31 -10.25 9.20
C THR A 18 -16.01 -10.01 7.87
N ASP A 19 -15.28 -9.76 6.78
CA ASP A 19 -15.84 -9.66 5.44
C ASP A 19 -16.24 -11.03 4.89
N SER A 20 -17.18 -11.02 3.94
CA SER A 20 -17.58 -12.22 3.21
C SER A 20 -17.90 -11.83 1.78
N ARG A 21 -17.30 -12.55 0.84
CA ARG A 21 -17.53 -12.35 -0.59
C ARG A 21 -18.94 -12.79 -0.98
N GLU A 22 -19.42 -13.90 -0.39
CA GLU A 22 -20.73 -14.46 -0.69
C GLU A 22 -21.86 -13.61 -0.12
N ARG A 23 -21.73 -13.15 1.13
CA ARG A 23 -22.77 -12.35 1.81
C ARG A 23 -22.64 -10.85 1.58
N GLY A 24 -21.58 -10.42 0.89
CA GLY A 24 -21.30 -9.01 0.65
C GLY A 24 -21.04 -8.22 1.93
N MET A 25 -20.41 -8.82 2.95
CA MET A 25 -20.05 -8.11 4.20
C MET A 25 -18.67 -7.46 4.09
N CYS A 26 -18.37 -6.45 4.92
CA CYS A 26 -17.07 -5.78 4.95
C CYS A 26 -16.64 -5.45 6.38
N THR A 27 -15.37 -5.69 6.74
CA THR A 27 -14.84 -5.42 8.08
C THR A 27 -15.00 -3.98 8.54
N THR A 28 -14.84 -3.01 7.63
CA THR A 28 -15.08 -1.59 7.97
C THR A 28 -16.52 -1.35 8.39
N TYR A 29 -17.50 -1.99 7.75
CA TYR A 29 -18.92 -1.84 8.09
C TYR A 29 -19.22 -2.45 9.46
N VAL A 30 -18.65 -3.62 9.77
CA VAL A 30 -18.78 -4.25 11.11
C VAL A 30 -18.20 -3.33 12.18
N ALA A 31 -17.03 -2.72 11.95
CA ALA A 31 -16.44 -1.74 12.85
C ALA A 31 -17.36 -0.53 13.09
N VAL A 32 -17.99 0.02 12.04
CA VAL A 32 -18.97 1.11 12.17
C VAL A 32 -20.16 0.68 13.04
N ARG A 33 -20.70 -0.54 12.84
CA ARG A 33 -21.80 -1.05 13.67
C ARG A 33 -21.43 -1.24 15.13
N ILE A 34 -20.20 -1.69 15.40
CA ILE A 34 -19.68 -1.77 16.77
C ILE A 34 -19.62 -0.37 17.37
N GLY A 35 -19.08 0.61 16.64
CA GLY A 35 -19.00 2.00 17.09
C GLY A 35 -20.37 2.59 17.44
N GLU A 36 -21.38 2.38 16.57
CA GLU A 36 -22.76 2.81 16.81
C GLU A 36 -23.38 2.17 18.07
N ARG A 37 -23.16 0.86 18.28
CA ARG A 37 -23.68 0.15 19.46
C ARG A 37 -22.96 0.57 20.75
N LEU A 38 -21.65 0.81 20.68
CA LEU A 38 -20.88 1.35 21.81
C LEU A 38 -21.35 2.75 22.17
N ALA A 39 -21.57 3.62 21.18
CA ALA A 39 -22.13 4.95 21.39
C ALA A 39 -23.51 4.89 22.07
N ALA A 40 -24.39 4.01 21.58
CA ALA A 40 -25.70 3.77 22.21
C ALA A 40 -25.60 3.21 23.64
N ALA A 41 -24.51 2.50 23.96
CA ALA A 41 -24.21 2.00 25.30
C ALA A 41 -23.57 3.05 26.23
N GLY A 42 -23.36 4.29 25.76
CA GLY A 42 -22.82 5.41 26.52
C GLY A 42 -21.30 5.55 26.47
N PHE A 43 -20.65 4.90 25.50
CA PHE A 43 -19.22 5.10 25.23
C PHE A 43 -19.00 6.22 24.21
N ASP A 44 -17.86 6.89 24.31
CA ASP A 44 -17.46 7.91 23.36
C ASP A 44 -16.40 7.32 22.40
N VAL A 45 -16.81 7.08 21.14
CA VAL A 45 -15.94 6.52 20.09
C VAL A 45 -15.14 7.67 19.46
N GLN A 46 -13.88 7.81 19.86
CA GLN A 46 -13.03 8.91 19.43
C GLN A 46 -12.60 8.78 17.98
N ARG A 47 -12.24 7.55 17.56
CA ARG A 47 -11.61 7.28 16.26
C ARG A 47 -11.95 5.89 15.77
N HIS A 48 -12.01 5.76 14.45
CA HIS A 48 -11.97 4.49 13.75
C HIS A 48 -10.64 4.41 13.00
N LEU A 49 -9.86 3.35 13.26
CA LEU A 49 -8.64 3.06 12.53
C LEU A 49 -8.92 2.02 11.45
N LEU A 50 -8.30 2.19 10.28
CA LEU A 50 -8.23 1.20 9.22
C LEU A 50 -6.77 0.93 8.90
N VAL A 51 -6.29 -0.25 9.30
CA VAL A 51 -4.89 -0.66 9.22
C VAL A 51 -4.77 -1.74 8.17
N ARG A 52 -4.03 -1.46 7.11
CA ARG A 52 -3.64 -2.44 6.10
C ARG A 52 -2.44 -3.22 6.61
N CYS A 53 -2.60 -4.54 6.73
CA CYS A 53 -1.53 -5.48 7.01
C CYS A 53 -0.77 -5.85 5.72
N ASN A 54 0.23 -6.73 5.82
CA ASN A 54 1.11 -7.11 4.73
C ASN A 54 0.32 -7.51 3.46
N PRO A 55 0.43 -6.76 2.35
CA PRO A 55 -0.37 -7.01 1.17
C PRO A 55 0.05 -8.29 0.42
N ALA A 56 1.20 -8.88 0.76
CA ALA A 56 1.74 -10.08 0.12
C ALA A 56 1.12 -11.39 0.63
N VAL A 57 0.55 -11.42 1.84
CA VAL A 57 -0.02 -12.63 2.46
C VAL A 57 -1.05 -13.30 1.54
N GLU A 58 -0.92 -14.62 1.34
CA GLU A 58 -1.79 -15.44 0.49
C GLU A 58 -3.23 -15.51 1.06
N HIS A 59 -3.33 -15.83 2.34
CA HIS A 59 -4.60 -15.90 3.07
C HIS A 59 -5.02 -14.51 3.55
N LYS A 60 -5.51 -13.70 2.62
CA LYS A 60 -6.03 -12.37 2.91
C LYS A 60 -7.47 -12.21 2.47
N THR A 61 -8.21 -11.48 3.30
CA THR A 61 -9.44 -10.81 2.90
C THR A 61 -9.13 -9.75 1.85
N ARG A 62 -10.14 -9.22 1.16
CA ARG A 62 -9.87 -8.25 0.08
C ARG A 62 -9.22 -6.98 0.67
N GLY A 63 -7.93 -6.82 0.40
CA GLY A 63 -7.13 -5.68 0.85
C GLY A 63 -6.55 -5.81 2.26
N ASN A 64 -6.62 -6.98 2.91
CA ASN A 64 -5.95 -7.32 4.18
C ASN A 64 -6.03 -6.20 5.24
N ALA A 65 -7.23 -5.87 5.71
CA ALA A 65 -7.47 -4.69 6.54
C ALA A 65 -8.08 -5.04 7.90
N ALA A 66 -7.31 -4.78 8.95
CA ALA A 66 -7.76 -4.81 10.33
C ALA A 66 -8.24 -3.44 10.80
N LEU A 67 -9.13 -3.42 11.78
CA LEU A 67 -9.83 -2.24 12.26
C LEU A 67 -9.60 -2.08 13.75
N ALA A 68 -9.50 -0.86 14.23
CA ALA A 68 -9.57 -0.57 15.66
C ALA A 68 -10.51 0.60 15.97
N LEU A 69 -11.17 0.55 17.11
CA LEU A 69 -11.92 1.67 17.66
C LEU A 69 -11.23 2.15 18.93
N HIS A 70 -10.92 3.44 19.00
CA HIS A 70 -10.43 4.07 20.21
C HIS A 70 -11.63 4.60 20.99
N VAL A 71 -11.87 4.03 22.17
CA VAL A 71 -13.09 4.26 22.93
C VAL A 71 -12.75 4.90 24.26
N ARG A 72 -13.57 5.86 24.71
CA ARG A 72 -13.51 6.42 26.05
C ARG A 72 -14.79 6.04 26.80
N GLY A 73 -14.64 5.40 27.97
CA GLY A 73 -15.77 5.07 28.85
C GLY A 73 -16.24 6.25 29.69
N ALA A 74 -17.51 6.26 30.10
CA ALA A 74 -18.08 7.25 31.01
C ALA A 74 -17.32 7.33 32.35
N GLU A 75 -17.17 8.53 32.94
CA GLU A 75 -16.29 8.90 34.09
C GLU A 75 -16.33 7.96 35.32
N GLU A 76 -17.43 7.25 35.53
CA GLU A 76 -17.66 6.45 36.73
C GLU A 76 -17.42 4.95 36.55
N THR A 77 -17.13 4.48 35.33
CA THR A 77 -16.94 3.03 35.05
C THR A 77 -15.49 2.61 35.30
N PRO A 78 -15.21 1.57 36.10
CA PRO A 78 -13.88 0.99 36.22
C PRO A 78 -13.37 0.44 34.87
N ASP A 79 -12.08 0.59 34.60
CA ASP A 79 -11.43 0.21 33.33
C ASP A 79 -11.72 -1.24 32.92
N SER A 80 -11.67 -2.18 33.86
CA SER A 80 -11.97 -3.59 33.62
C SER A 80 -13.43 -3.85 33.21
N ALA A 81 -14.37 -3.08 33.77
CA ALA A 81 -15.79 -3.16 33.42
C ALA A 81 -16.07 -2.51 32.06
N ALA A 82 -15.39 -1.39 31.76
CA ALA A 82 -15.44 -0.75 30.45
C ALA A 82 -14.92 -1.69 29.36
N ARG A 83 -13.76 -2.33 29.58
CA ARG A 83 -13.19 -3.35 28.69
C ARG A 83 -14.15 -4.51 28.46
N GLN A 84 -14.69 -5.08 29.54
CA GLN A 84 -15.62 -6.22 29.42
C GLN A 84 -16.88 -5.85 28.63
N ARG A 85 -17.46 -4.68 28.89
CA ARG A 85 -18.65 -4.22 28.17
C ARG A 85 -18.36 -3.92 26.70
N CYS A 86 -17.20 -3.35 26.37
CA CYS A 86 -16.77 -3.17 24.98
C CYS A 86 -16.60 -4.52 24.27
N PHE A 87 -15.99 -5.50 24.95
CA PHE A 87 -15.82 -6.85 24.44
C PHE A 87 -17.17 -7.54 24.18
N ASP A 88 -18.11 -7.46 25.11
CA ASP A 88 -19.43 -8.10 24.95
C ASP A 88 -20.20 -7.51 23.77
N VAL A 89 -20.24 -6.18 23.65
CA VAL A 89 -20.90 -5.48 22.52
C VAL A 89 -20.24 -5.84 21.19
N ALA A 90 -18.90 -5.80 21.12
CA ALA A 90 -18.17 -6.10 19.90
C ALA A 90 -18.36 -7.57 19.49
N ARG A 91 -18.28 -8.50 20.45
CA ARG A 91 -18.46 -9.93 20.23
C ARG A 91 -19.86 -10.25 19.72
N GLU A 92 -20.90 -9.70 20.34
CA GLU A 92 -22.29 -9.86 19.90
C GLU A 92 -22.48 -9.33 18.47
N THR A 93 -21.95 -8.14 18.19
CA THR A 93 -22.05 -7.51 16.86
C THR A 93 -21.36 -8.34 15.78
N ILE A 94 -20.17 -8.87 16.05
CA ILE A 94 -19.45 -9.77 15.14
C ILE A 94 -20.25 -11.06 14.93
N SER A 95 -20.76 -11.67 15.99
CA SER A 95 -21.58 -12.88 15.90
C SER A 95 -22.87 -12.69 15.08
N GLU A 96 -23.47 -11.50 15.10
CA GLU A 96 -24.67 -11.20 14.31
C GLU A 96 -24.37 -10.87 12.84
N LEU A 97 -23.31 -10.10 12.59
CA LEU A 97 -23.05 -9.50 11.28
C LEU A 97 -22.00 -10.23 10.46
N ALA A 98 -20.93 -10.71 11.10
CA ALA A 98 -19.91 -11.45 10.39
C ALA A 98 -20.52 -12.75 9.87
N ALA A 99 -20.05 -13.19 8.71
CA ALA A 99 -20.46 -14.46 8.15
C ALA A 99 -19.78 -15.61 8.91
N THR A 100 -19.98 -15.73 10.23
CA THR A 100 -19.28 -16.71 11.09
C THR A 100 -19.60 -18.18 10.76
N ALA A 101 -20.48 -18.42 9.78
CA ALA A 101 -20.83 -19.75 9.26
C ALA A 101 -20.30 -19.98 7.82
N ASP A 102 -19.61 -18.99 7.25
CA ASP A 102 -18.87 -19.07 6.00
C ASP A 102 -17.48 -19.66 6.32
N THR A 103 -16.96 -20.54 5.47
CA THR A 103 -15.69 -21.23 5.74
C THR A 103 -14.47 -20.35 5.55
N ASP A 104 -14.63 -19.23 4.83
CA ASP A 104 -13.52 -18.38 4.41
C ASP A 104 -13.27 -17.19 5.36
N ALA A 105 -14.19 -16.89 6.29
CA ALA A 105 -14.05 -15.82 7.26
C ALA A 105 -13.75 -16.37 8.65
N ASN A 106 -12.62 -15.99 9.23
CA ASN A 106 -12.20 -16.41 10.57
C ASN A 106 -12.05 -15.20 11.51
N PRO A 107 -13.16 -14.53 11.88
CA PRO A 107 -13.12 -13.31 12.67
C PRO A 107 -12.23 -13.41 13.91
N GLY A 108 -11.58 -12.29 14.21
CA GLY A 108 -10.91 -12.09 15.49
C GLY A 108 -11.32 -10.78 16.14
N LEU A 109 -11.34 -10.81 17.47
CA LEU A 109 -11.63 -9.66 18.32
C LEU A 109 -10.58 -9.62 19.42
N ILE A 110 -10.00 -8.44 19.67
CA ILE A 110 -9.15 -8.15 20.81
C ILE A 110 -9.58 -6.81 21.41
N VAL A 111 -9.76 -6.76 22.73
CA VAL A 111 -10.06 -5.53 23.46
C VAL A 111 -9.02 -5.34 24.56
N ALA A 112 -8.19 -4.32 24.37
CA ALA A 112 -7.19 -3.88 25.33
C ALA A 112 -7.77 -2.74 26.20
N ASP A 113 -7.33 -2.65 27.45
CA ASP A 113 -7.59 -1.54 28.38
C ASP A 113 -6.32 -0.71 28.61
N THR A 114 -5.68 -0.32 27.52
CA THR A 114 -4.53 0.60 27.55
C THR A 114 -4.79 1.75 26.60
N SER A 115 -4.25 2.94 26.90
CA SER A 115 -4.34 4.03 25.92
C SER A 115 -3.54 3.66 24.66
N PRO A 116 -3.97 4.11 23.47
CA PRO A 116 -3.27 3.84 22.21
C PRO A 116 -1.76 4.16 22.25
N GLU A 117 -1.37 5.20 22.98
CA GLU A 117 0.03 5.63 23.14
C GLU A 117 0.82 4.76 24.14
N ALA A 118 0.13 4.11 25.08
CA ALA A 118 0.69 3.27 26.13
C ALA A 118 0.57 1.77 25.84
N VAL A 119 0.25 1.39 24.61
CA VAL A 119 0.32 0.00 24.16
C VAL A 119 1.74 -0.55 24.40
N PRO A 120 1.92 -1.79 24.91
CA PRO A 120 3.25 -2.37 25.14
C PRO A 120 4.12 -2.43 23.87
N ASP A 121 5.44 -2.33 24.04
CA ASP A 121 6.39 -2.35 22.93
C ASP A 121 6.29 -3.62 22.09
N GLU A 122 6.05 -4.77 22.72
CA GLU A 122 5.89 -6.04 22.01
C GLU A 122 4.64 -6.07 21.11
N VAL A 123 3.55 -5.39 21.51
CA VAL A 123 2.33 -5.28 20.71
C VAL A 123 2.50 -4.27 19.57
N ALA A 124 3.27 -3.19 19.80
CA ALA A 124 3.63 -2.25 18.73
C ALA A 124 4.55 -2.92 17.68
N ALA A 125 5.59 -3.64 18.13
CA ALA A 125 6.48 -4.41 17.25
C ALA A 125 5.73 -5.51 16.48
N PHE A 126 4.74 -6.15 17.13
CA PHE A 126 3.84 -7.08 16.45
C PHE A 126 3.07 -6.37 15.32
N ALA A 127 2.50 -5.19 15.57
CA ALA A 127 1.77 -4.42 14.57
C ALA A 127 2.65 -3.97 13.40
N GLU A 128 3.88 -3.52 13.64
CA GLU A 128 4.86 -3.18 12.59
C GLU A 128 5.16 -4.40 11.71
N THR A 129 5.47 -5.53 12.34
CA THR A 129 5.74 -6.79 11.63
C THR A 129 4.51 -7.28 10.86
N ALA A 130 3.28 -7.03 11.34
CA ALA A 130 2.07 -7.42 10.64
C ALA A 130 1.86 -6.68 9.30
N VAL A 131 2.45 -5.49 9.13
CA VAL A 131 2.43 -4.73 7.86
C VAL A 131 3.55 -5.18 6.91
N GLN A 132 4.63 -5.73 7.47
CA GLN A 132 5.90 -5.99 6.77
C GLN A 132 6.21 -7.49 6.53
N GLY A 133 5.53 -8.39 7.23
CA GLY A 133 5.85 -9.81 7.26
C GLY A 133 4.66 -10.67 7.70
N HIS A 134 4.96 -11.74 8.44
CA HIS A 134 4.01 -12.77 8.83
C HIS A 134 4.04 -13.01 10.34
N HIS A 135 2.89 -13.41 10.88
CA HIS A 135 2.75 -13.87 12.25
C HIS A 135 2.02 -15.20 12.30
N ALA A 136 2.35 -16.00 13.30
CA ALA A 136 1.52 -17.13 13.69
C ALA A 136 0.36 -16.65 14.56
N ILE A 137 -0.76 -17.36 14.53
CA ILE A 137 -1.92 -17.03 15.36
C ILE A 137 -1.60 -17.22 16.85
N GLU A 138 -0.76 -18.20 17.17
CA GLU A 138 -0.31 -18.52 18.52
C GLU A 138 0.42 -17.33 19.17
N ASP A 139 1.20 -16.56 18.39
CA ASP A 139 1.90 -15.38 18.86
C ASP A 139 0.91 -14.28 19.27
N ALA A 140 -0.13 -14.07 18.47
CA ALA A 140 -1.18 -13.10 18.77
C ALA A 140 -1.95 -13.47 20.05
N VAL A 141 -2.31 -14.75 20.20
CA VAL A 141 -3.00 -15.26 21.40
C VAL A 141 -2.11 -15.16 22.63
N ALA A 142 -0.84 -15.56 22.52
CA ALA A 142 0.11 -15.51 23.63
C ALA A 142 0.36 -14.07 24.12
N LEU A 143 0.44 -13.09 23.22
CA LEU A 143 0.56 -11.68 23.58
C LEU A 143 -0.73 -11.16 24.23
N ALA A 144 -1.90 -11.49 23.67
CA ALA A 144 -3.18 -11.08 24.26
C ALA A 144 -3.36 -11.64 25.68
N ASP A 145 -3.04 -12.92 25.90
CA ASP A 145 -3.10 -13.55 27.23
C ASP A 145 -2.08 -12.95 28.20
N ARG A 146 -0.84 -12.69 27.75
CA ARG A 146 0.22 -12.08 28.57
C ARG A 146 -0.18 -10.71 29.11
N PHE A 147 -0.82 -9.88 28.28
CA PHE A 147 -1.26 -8.54 28.66
C PHE A 147 -2.72 -8.51 29.15
N GLU A 148 -3.31 -9.67 29.42
CA GLU A 148 -4.68 -9.84 29.94
C GLU A 148 -5.77 -9.17 29.09
N TYR A 149 -5.51 -9.01 27.78
CA TYR A 149 -6.49 -8.49 26.83
C TYR A 149 -7.64 -9.49 26.66
N ARG A 150 -8.86 -8.97 26.47
CA ARG A 150 -10.00 -9.82 26.16
C ARG A 150 -9.98 -10.16 24.69
N HIS A 151 -10.05 -11.44 24.35
CA HIS A 151 -10.06 -11.85 22.95
C HIS A 151 -11.06 -12.96 22.66
N ALA A 152 -11.50 -13.01 21.40
CA ALA A 152 -12.34 -14.07 20.85
C ALA A 152 -11.92 -14.35 19.40
N GLY A 153 -12.07 -15.60 18.98
CA GLY A 153 -11.89 -16.03 17.61
C GLY A 153 -13.06 -16.88 17.15
N TRP A 154 -13.36 -16.84 15.86
CA TRP A 154 -14.34 -17.67 15.18
C TRP A 154 -13.64 -18.46 14.08
N GLY A 155 -14.12 -19.67 13.77
CA GLY A 155 -13.41 -20.57 12.85
C GLY A 155 -12.05 -20.97 13.44
N ASP A 156 -10.97 -20.79 12.68
CA ASP A 156 -9.59 -20.95 13.16
C ASP A 156 -9.11 -19.76 14.03
N GLY A 157 -9.84 -18.64 14.01
CA GLY A 157 -9.58 -17.43 14.79
C GLY A 157 -8.42 -16.57 14.27
N ARG A 158 -7.99 -16.75 13.02
CA ARG A 158 -6.86 -16.04 12.40
C ARG A 158 -7.00 -14.52 12.39
N GLY A 159 -8.21 -13.98 12.35
CA GLY A 159 -8.47 -12.55 12.49
C GLY A 159 -7.91 -11.94 13.78
N ARG A 160 -7.51 -12.74 14.78
CA ARG A 160 -6.82 -12.23 15.98
C ARG A 160 -5.44 -11.63 15.67
N ILE A 161 -4.78 -12.07 14.60
CA ILE A 161 -3.53 -11.46 14.12
C ILE A 161 -3.79 -10.00 13.74
N GLY A 162 -4.75 -9.77 12.84
CA GLY A 162 -5.12 -8.42 12.44
C GLY A 162 -5.69 -7.58 13.59
N ALA A 163 -6.54 -8.17 14.43
CA ALA A 163 -7.08 -7.49 15.60
C ALA A 163 -5.97 -6.99 16.54
N LEU A 164 -4.94 -7.80 16.81
CA LEU A 164 -3.80 -7.39 17.64
C LEU A 164 -2.96 -6.31 16.95
N ALA A 165 -2.72 -6.48 15.64
CA ALA A 165 -2.01 -5.48 14.84
C ALA A 165 -2.72 -4.13 14.87
N ALA A 166 -4.06 -4.10 14.74
CA ALA A 166 -4.83 -2.88 14.81
C ALA A 166 -4.80 -2.23 16.19
N VAL A 167 -4.74 -3.01 17.27
CA VAL A 167 -4.54 -2.50 18.65
C VAL A 167 -3.18 -1.79 18.76
N GLY A 168 -2.12 -2.37 18.21
CA GLY A 168 -0.76 -1.80 18.27
C GLY A 168 -0.47 -0.70 17.26
N ALA A 169 -1.30 -0.56 16.22
CA ALA A 169 -0.99 0.27 15.06
C ALA A 169 -0.74 1.74 15.40
N TRP A 170 -1.50 2.33 16.34
CA TRP A 170 -1.34 3.74 16.71
C TRP A 170 0.06 4.07 17.23
N ARG A 171 0.65 3.17 18.02
CA ARG A 171 2.02 3.31 18.53
C ARG A 171 3.07 2.94 17.48
N ALA A 172 2.74 2.02 16.57
CA ALA A 172 3.67 1.50 15.57
C ALA A 172 3.81 2.39 14.32
N ASN A 173 2.86 3.29 14.04
CA ASN A 173 2.88 4.11 12.83
C ASN A 173 3.05 5.60 13.15
N GLU A 174 3.95 6.26 12.42
CA GLU A 174 4.22 7.70 12.53
C GLU A 174 3.46 8.54 11.50
N ASP A 175 3.15 7.98 10.32
CA ASP A 175 2.40 8.63 9.23
C ASP A 175 0.99 8.06 9.13
N TRP A 176 0.00 8.94 8.98
CA TRP A 176 -1.41 8.60 8.92
C TRP A 176 -2.13 9.45 7.86
N THR A 177 -3.07 8.82 7.17
CA THR A 177 -3.96 9.43 6.19
C THR A 177 -5.42 9.18 6.59
N TYR A 178 -6.36 9.66 5.78
CA TYR A 178 -7.79 9.53 6.06
C TYR A 178 -8.51 8.87 4.88
N GLU A 179 -9.49 8.02 5.19
CA GLU A 179 -10.43 7.50 4.20
C GLU A 179 -11.86 7.75 4.68
N ARG A 180 -12.62 8.57 3.95
CA ARG A 180 -14.06 8.77 4.17
C ARG A 180 -14.82 7.71 3.38
N ILE A 181 -15.43 6.76 4.08
CA ILE A 181 -16.19 5.68 3.47
C ILE A 181 -17.69 5.99 3.60
N ALA A 182 -18.38 6.07 2.47
CA ALA A 182 -19.83 6.10 2.40
C ALA A 182 -20.38 4.69 2.22
N TYR A 183 -21.48 4.35 2.88
CA TYR A 183 -22.12 3.05 2.81
C TYR A 183 -23.55 3.14 2.30
N ARG A 184 -23.96 2.07 1.60
CA ARG A 184 -25.25 1.90 0.95
C ARG A 184 -26.29 1.35 1.92
N GLU A 185 -27.54 1.69 1.68
CA GLU A 185 -28.68 1.01 2.30
C GLU A 185 -28.62 -0.50 2.05
N SER A 186 -28.95 -1.31 3.07
CA SER A 186 -28.85 -2.77 3.01
C SER A 186 -29.68 -3.40 1.88
N ALA A 187 -30.79 -2.78 1.52
CA ALA A 187 -31.65 -3.20 0.40
C ALA A 187 -30.95 -3.12 -0.97
N ARG A 188 -29.86 -2.35 -1.10
CA ARG A 188 -29.10 -2.15 -2.35
C ARG A 188 -27.84 -3.01 -2.45
N TRP A 189 -27.48 -3.78 -1.42
CA TRP A 189 -26.26 -4.59 -1.47
C TRP A 189 -26.32 -5.65 -2.58
N GLY A 190 -25.18 -5.91 -3.21
CA GLY A 190 -25.11 -6.79 -4.38
C GLY A 190 -25.63 -6.19 -5.70
N SER A 191 -26.41 -5.11 -5.68
CA SER A 191 -26.83 -4.39 -6.90
C SER A 191 -25.71 -3.51 -7.47
N GLU A 192 -25.84 -3.08 -8.72
CA GLU A 192 -24.96 -2.06 -9.30
C GLU A 192 -25.06 -0.75 -8.52
N ARG A 193 -23.94 0.00 -8.44
CA ARG A 193 -23.90 1.27 -7.71
C ARG A 193 -24.33 2.40 -8.65
N GLU A 194 -25.26 3.22 -8.20
CA GLU A 194 -25.62 4.47 -8.87
C GLU A 194 -24.72 5.59 -8.32
N VAL A 195 -23.60 5.86 -8.99
CA VAL A 195 -22.68 6.97 -8.68
C VAL A 195 -22.39 7.71 -9.97
N ASP A 196 -22.67 9.01 -10.01
CA ASP A 196 -22.41 9.82 -11.19
C ASP A 196 -20.91 10.01 -11.37
N ARG A 197 -20.38 9.45 -12.47
CA ARG A 197 -18.94 9.45 -12.74
C ARG A 197 -18.42 10.87 -12.96
N GLU A 198 -19.16 11.75 -13.60
CA GLU A 198 -18.68 13.11 -13.90
C GLU A 198 -18.50 13.91 -12.59
N SER A 199 -19.48 13.84 -11.69
CA SER A 199 -19.40 14.43 -10.35
C SER A 199 -18.19 13.92 -9.54
N VAL A 200 -17.82 12.63 -9.67
CA VAL A 200 -16.61 12.09 -9.02
C VAL A 200 -15.34 12.75 -9.56
N PHE A 201 -15.26 12.97 -10.87
CA PHE A 201 -14.10 13.62 -11.49
C PHE A 201 -14.03 15.10 -11.11
N GLU A 202 -15.16 15.81 -11.08
CA GLU A 202 -15.24 17.20 -10.62
C GLU A 202 -14.87 17.33 -9.14
N ALA A 203 -15.42 16.45 -8.29
CA ALA A 203 -15.11 16.38 -6.87
C ALA A 203 -13.62 16.13 -6.63
N ALA A 204 -13.03 15.14 -7.31
CA ALA A 204 -11.60 14.85 -7.23
C ALA A 204 -10.73 16.02 -7.71
N ALA A 205 -11.17 16.76 -8.73
CA ALA A 205 -10.46 17.95 -9.20
C ALA A 205 -10.55 19.13 -8.22
N SER A 206 -11.53 19.15 -7.32
CA SER A 206 -11.68 20.19 -6.29
C SER A 206 -10.77 19.97 -5.07
N GLY A 207 -10.51 18.71 -4.70
CA GLY A 207 -9.70 18.34 -3.53
C GLY A 207 -8.20 18.29 -3.79
N ARG A 208 -7.67 19.03 -4.78
CA ARG A 208 -6.27 18.88 -5.24
C ARG A 208 -5.27 18.92 -4.08
N THR A 209 -4.21 18.12 -4.24
CA THR A 209 -3.10 17.86 -3.29
C THR A 209 -3.48 17.16 -1.99
N ASP A 210 -4.66 17.43 -1.43
CA ASP A 210 -5.08 16.85 -0.16
C ASP A 210 -5.90 15.57 -0.33
N VAL A 211 -6.48 15.35 -1.50
CA VAL A 211 -7.24 14.14 -1.88
C VAL A 211 -6.58 13.48 -3.09
N TRP A 212 -6.41 12.16 -3.00
CA TRP A 212 -5.70 11.36 -3.99
C TRP A 212 -6.42 10.04 -4.26
N ASP A 213 -6.06 9.39 -5.37
CA ASP A 213 -6.58 8.08 -5.82
C ASP A 213 -8.10 7.95 -5.89
N THR A 214 -8.79 9.08 -6.06
CA THR A 214 -10.25 9.09 -6.22
C THR A 214 -10.64 8.67 -7.64
N VAL A 215 -9.85 9.08 -8.63
CA VAL A 215 -10.02 8.77 -10.05
C VAL A 215 -8.68 8.39 -10.67
N ASP A 216 -8.76 7.76 -11.84
CA ASP A 216 -7.65 7.66 -12.78
C ASP A 216 -8.08 8.32 -14.09
N ARG A 217 -7.35 9.36 -14.49
CA ARG A 217 -7.67 10.14 -15.70
C ARG A 217 -7.30 9.41 -16.97
N GLY A 218 -6.17 8.69 -16.99
CA GLY A 218 -5.69 7.98 -18.17
C GLY A 218 -6.63 6.86 -18.63
N THR A 219 -7.31 6.21 -17.69
CA THR A 219 -8.28 5.13 -17.93
C THR A 219 -9.73 5.58 -17.76
N ASN A 220 -9.96 6.85 -17.43
CA ASN A 220 -11.29 7.42 -17.17
C ASN A 220 -12.11 6.62 -16.14
N THR A 221 -11.46 6.16 -15.06
CA THR A 221 -12.04 5.29 -14.03
C THR A 221 -12.27 6.03 -12.72
N ALA A 222 -13.46 5.87 -12.11
CA ALA A 222 -13.71 6.23 -10.72
C ALA A 222 -13.13 5.16 -9.79
N VAL A 223 -11.91 5.36 -9.31
CA VAL A 223 -11.15 4.38 -8.51
C VAL A 223 -11.75 4.20 -7.11
N CYS A 224 -12.32 5.27 -6.55
CA CYS A 224 -12.99 5.26 -5.25
C CYS A 224 -14.25 4.38 -5.16
N VAL A 225 -14.82 3.95 -6.28
CA VAL A 225 -16.06 3.17 -6.33
C VAL A 225 -15.73 1.66 -6.46
N PRO A 226 -15.99 0.84 -5.42
CA PRO A 226 -15.64 -0.57 -5.47
C PRO A 226 -16.54 -1.37 -6.41
N ARG A 227 -15.96 -2.34 -7.12
CA ARG A 227 -16.68 -3.26 -8.04
C ARG A 227 -17.05 -4.58 -7.37
N THR A 228 -17.67 -4.49 -6.19
CA THR A 228 -17.90 -5.66 -5.32
C THR A 228 -19.30 -5.62 -4.71
N PRO A 229 -19.91 -6.74 -4.30
CA PRO A 229 -21.27 -6.74 -3.73
C PRO A 229 -21.35 -6.11 -2.33
N CYS A 230 -20.24 -5.58 -1.79
CA CYS A 230 -20.09 -5.09 -0.43
C CYS A 230 -20.93 -3.82 -0.11
N PRO A 231 -21.07 -3.43 1.17
CA PRO A 231 -21.89 -2.29 1.59
C PRO A 231 -21.29 -0.93 1.25
N VAL A 232 -20.01 -0.85 0.86
CA VAL A 232 -19.34 0.43 0.57
C VAL A 232 -19.89 1.01 -0.72
N LEU A 233 -20.34 2.27 -0.70
CA LEU A 233 -20.73 3.01 -1.89
C LEU A 233 -19.50 3.57 -2.61
N PHE A 234 -18.66 4.33 -1.90
CA PHE A 234 -17.35 4.79 -2.34
C PHE A 234 -16.46 5.13 -1.14
N GLY A 235 -15.14 5.24 -1.36
CA GLY A 235 -14.16 5.66 -0.36
C GLY A 235 -13.22 6.75 -0.89
N ILE A 236 -13.16 7.90 -0.22
CA ILE A 236 -12.32 9.05 -0.60
C ILE A 236 -11.11 9.12 0.31
N ARG A 237 -9.90 9.12 -0.26
CA ARG A 237 -8.63 9.12 0.47
C ARG A 237 -7.93 10.46 0.39
N GLY A 238 -7.25 10.83 1.47
CA GLY A 238 -6.54 12.09 1.53
C GLY A 238 -5.73 12.28 2.80
N ASP A 239 -4.97 13.36 2.82
CA ASP A 239 -4.14 13.78 3.95
C ASP A 239 -4.89 14.68 4.94
N ASP A 240 -6.01 15.28 4.53
CA ASP A 240 -6.85 16.13 5.38
C ASP A 240 -8.28 15.56 5.53
N PRO A 241 -8.77 15.38 6.78
CA PRO A 241 -10.08 14.78 7.04
C PRO A 241 -11.25 15.67 6.57
N ALA A 242 -11.09 17.00 6.58
CA ALA A 242 -12.13 17.92 6.13
C ALA A 242 -12.20 17.96 4.59
N ALA A 243 -11.06 17.86 3.90
CA ALA A 243 -10.98 17.76 2.45
C ALA A 243 -11.64 16.48 1.93
N VAL A 244 -11.32 15.31 2.51
CA VAL A 244 -11.98 14.04 2.11
C VAL A 244 -13.49 14.07 2.37
N GLU A 245 -13.94 14.73 3.44
CA GLU A 245 -15.37 14.90 3.71
C GLU A 245 -16.04 15.84 2.71
N ALA A 246 -15.40 16.95 2.37
CA ALA A 246 -15.90 17.91 1.38
C ALA A 246 -16.05 17.26 -0.01
N VAL A 247 -15.02 16.53 -0.46
CA VAL A 247 -15.05 15.79 -1.73
C VAL A 247 -16.12 14.69 -1.71
N ALA A 248 -16.25 13.94 -0.61
CA ALA A 248 -17.29 12.92 -0.48
C ALA A 248 -18.71 13.51 -0.59
N LYS A 249 -18.95 14.70 -0.04
CA LYS A 249 -20.25 15.39 -0.08
C LYS A 249 -20.62 15.97 -1.44
N SER A 250 -19.64 16.20 -2.32
CA SER A 250 -19.88 16.76 -3.66
C SER A 250 -20.13 15.69 -4.72
N ILE A 251 -20.10 14.40 -4.37
CA ILE A 251 -20.36 13.30 -5.30
C ILE A 251 -21.86 13.03 -5.36
N ASP A 252 -22.42 13.09 -6.57
CA ASP A 252 -23.80 12.71 -6.83
C ASP A 252 -23.91 11.18 -6.90
N SER A 253 -24.77 10.61 -6.04
CA SER A 253 -24.94 9.16 -5.92
C SER A 253 -26.32 8.79 -5.37
N GLU A 254 -26.61 7.49 -5.33
CA GLU A 254 -27.72 6.95 -4.54
C GLU A 254 -27.62 7.34 -3.06
N PRO A 255 -28.74 7.26 -2.30
CA PRO A 255 -28.75 7.64 -0.89
C PRO A 255 -27.67 6.97 -0.05
N ILE A 256 -26.92 7.79 0.68
CA ILE A 256 -25.92 7.36 1.65
C ILE A 256 -26.65 7.03 2.96
N ASP A 257 -26.57 5.78 3.39
CA ASP A 257 -27.15 5.34 4.66
C ASP A 257 -26.31 5.83 5.85
N ARG A 258 -24.98 5.77 5.72
CA ARG A 258 -24.04 6.29 6.70
C ARG A 258 -22.70 6.59 6.05
N ALA A 259 -21.91 7.44 6.69
CA ALA A 259 -20.54 7.70 6.27
C ALA A 259 -19.64 7.94 7.49
N VAL A 260 -18.46 7.32 7.47
CA VAL A 260 -17.49 7.37 8.57
C VAL A 260 -16.10 7.68 8.01
N THR A 261 -15.35 8.50 8.74
CA THR A 261 -13.95 8.81 8.42
C THR A 261 -13.05 7.91 9.25
N PHE A 262 -12.18 7.17 8.58
CA PHE A 262 -11.16 6.33 9.20
C PHE A 262 -9.82 7.06 9.16
N VAL A 263 -9.02 6.88 10.21
CA VAL A 263 -7.58 7.20 10.21
C VAL A 263 -6.85 5.94 9.77
N THR A 264 -5.95 6.04 8.79
CA THR A 264 -5.44 4.89 8.05
C THR A 264 -3.94 4.95 7.81
N ASN A 265 -3.29 3.79 7.70
CA ASN A 265 -1.91 3.70 7.19
C ASN A 265 -1.89 3.55 5.65
N GLN A 266 -2.95 3.93 4.95
CA GLN A 266 -3.00 3.86 3.51
C GLN A 266 -2.14 4.96 2.90
N GLY A 267 -1.49 4.65 1.79
CA GLY A 267 -0.63 5.59 1.11
C GLY A 267 0.61 6.02 1.89
N THR A 268 1.14 5.21 2.81
CA THR A 268 2.30 5.60 3.66
C THR A 268 3.60 4.89 3.32
N ASP A 269 3.58 3.87 2.44
CA ASP A 269 4.70 2.94 2.20
C ASP A 269 5.13 2.12 3.44
N ALA A 270 4.28 2.00 4.47
CA ALA A 270 4.63 1.27 5.70
C ALA A 270 5.01 -0.21 5.50
N HIS A 271 4.65 -0.80 4.35
CA HIS A 271 5.02 -2.17 3.97
C HIS A 271 6.43 -2.28 3.39
N LEU A 272 7.00 -1.19 2.88
CA LEU A 272 8.31 -1.19 2.24
C LEU A 272 9.42 -1.19 3.30
N GLN A 273 10.24 -2.22 3.26
CA GLN A 273 11.44 -2.34 4.08
C GLN A 273 12.68 -2.02 3.24
N ASN A 274 13.76 -1.62 3.90
CA ASN A 274 15.08 -1.78 3.32
C ASN A 274 15.51 -3.25 3.45
N ASP A 275 16.48 -3.70 2.66
CA ASP A 275 17.05 -5.05 2.77
C ASP A 275 18.49 -5.00 3.30
N PRO A 276 18.70 -4.73 4.61
CA PRO A 276 20.04 -4.57 5.16
C PRO A 276 20.85 -5.88 5.11
N ASP A 277 20.18 -7.03 5.16
CA ASP A 277 20.81 -8.35 5.16
C ASP A 277 21.06 -8.86 3.74
N GLY A 278 20.49 -8.21 2.71
CA GLY A 278 20.68 -8.59 1.32
C GLY A 278 20.17 -10.00 1.08
N THR A 279 19.01 -10.38 1.61
CA THR A 279 18.47 -11.73 1.49
C THR A 279 17.19 -11.79 0.67
N LEU A 280 16.47 -10.67 0.50
CA LEU A 280 15.16 -10.57 -0.14
C LEU A 280 14.29 -11.84 0.00
N GLU A 281 13.44 -11.85 1.02
CA GLU A 281 12.51 -12.95 1.24
C GLU A 281 11.23 -12.76 0.42
N ASP A 282 10.67 -13.88 -0.04
CA ASP A 282 9.33 -13.89 -0.60
C ASP A 282 8.28 -13.41 0.42
N ASP A 283 7.18 -12.91 -0.11
CA ASP A 283 6.02 -12.40 0.63
C ASP A 283 6.33 -11.18 1.52
N ARG A 284 7.35 -10.40 1.13
CA ARG A 284 7.71 -9.10 1.71
C ARG A 284 7.87 -8.05 0.64
N ALA A 285 7.84 -6.78 1.04
CA ALA A 285 8.00 -5.66 0.12
C ALA A 285 9.21 -4.80 0.49
N TYR A 286 9.92 -4.35 -0.54
CA TYR A 286 11.23 -3.73 -0.39
C TYR A 286 11.32 -2.42 -1.17
N ARG A 287 12.17 -1.51 -0.68
CA ARG A 287 12.71 -0.34 -1.39
C ARG A 287 14.22 -0.48 -1.41
N VAL A 288 14.80 -0.79 -2.58
CA VAL A 288 16.23 -1.08 -2.70
C VAL A 288 16.88 -0.35 -3.87
N PRO A 289 18.13 0.13 -3.71
CA PRO A 289 18.94 0.61 -4.84
C PRO A 289 19.24 -0.56 -5.78
N ALA A 290 19.24 -0.29 -7.09
CA ALA A 290 19.47 -1.33 -8.07
C ALA A 290 20.07 -0.78 -9.36
N THR A 291 20.82 -1.60 -10.10
CA THR A 291 21.33 -1.28 -11.44
C THR A 291 20.70 -2.22 -12.44
N VAL A 292 20.16 -1.70 -13.54
CA VAL A 292 19.56 -2.53 -14.59
C VAL A 292 20.63 -3.41 -15.25
N THR A 293 20.37 -4.70 -15.39
CA THR A 293 21.34 -5.69 -15.94
C THR A 293 20.90 -6.25 -17.28
N SER A 294 19.61 -6.20 -17.60
CA SER A 294 19.05 -6.69 -18.86
C SER A 294 18.12 -5.65 -19.50
N SER A 295 18.01 -5.71 -20.83
CA SER A 295 17.03 -4.87 -21.54
C SER A 295 15.62 -5.34 -21.21
N PRO A 296 14.66 -4.42 -21.01
CA PRO A 296 13.26 -4.78 -20.75
C PRO A 296 12.65 -5.65 -21.86
N GLU A 297 11.96 -6.71 -21.48
CA GLU A 297 11.28 -7.65 -22.38
C GLU A 297 9.77 -7.64 -22.12
N THR A 298 8.97 -7.38 -23.16
CA THR A 298 7.50 -7.55 -23.06
C THR A 298 7.14 -9.00 -23.39
N ARG A 299 6.46 -9.69 -22.46
CA ARG A 299 5.98 -11.07 -22.62
C ARG A 299 4.48 -11.14 -22.90
N GLU A 300 3.99 -12.34 -23.20
CA GLU A 300 2.57 -12.63 -23.41
C GLU A 300 1.73 -12.11 -22.22
N GLY A 301 0.55 -11.55 -22.51
CA GLY A 301 -0.26 -10.83 -21.52
C GLY A 301 0.14 -9.36 -21.32
N GLY A 302 1.24 -8.90 -21.91
CA GLY A 302 1.67 -7.50 -21.89
C GLY A 302 2.46 -7.10 -20.64
N HIS A 303 2.96 -8.09 -19.88
CA HIS A 303 3.87 -7.86 -18.75
C HIS A 303 5.26 -7.46 -19.26
N VAL A 304 5.93 -6.53 -18.56
CA VAL A 304 7.30 -6.11 -18.89
C VAL A 304 8.23 -6.62 -17.80
N PHE A 305 9.21 -7.44 -18.19
CA PHE A 305 10.23 -7.99 -17.31
C PHE A 305 11.54 -7.26 -17.54
N VAL A 306 12.26 -7.00 -16.45
CA VAL A 306 13.61 -6.42 -16.48
C VAL A 306 14.39 -7.03 -15.32
N SER A 307 15.66 -7.34 -15.52
CA SER A 307 16.52 -7.78 -14.42
C SER A 307 17.30 -6.59 -13.90
N VAL A 308 17.46 -6.55 -12.58
CA VAL A 308 18.32 -5.60 -11.92
C VAL A 308 19.28 -6.34 -10.99
N ARG A 309 20.41 -5.73 -10.70
CA ARG A 309 21.27 -6.13 -9.59
C ARG A 309 20.99 -5.23 -8.41
N THR A 310 20.92 -5.76 -7.20
CA THR A 310 20.80 -4.99 -5.96
C THR A 310 21.91 -5.38 -4.99
N SER A 311 22.29 -4.49 -4.07
CA SER A 311 23.26 -4.80 -3.01
C SER A 311 22.85 -4.21 -1.66
N ARG A 312 23.49 -4.71 -0.59
CA ARG A 312 23.31 -4.20 0.77
C ARG A 312 23.67 -2.72 0.95
N ASN A 313 24.64 -2.21 0.19
CA ASN A 313 25.27 -0.91 0.42
C ASN A 313 25.26 -0.05 -0.85
N GLY A 314 24.11 0.55 -1.15
CA GLY A 314 24.01 1.50 -2.26
C GLY A 314 24.14 0.85 -3.65
N SER A 315 24.70 1.59 -4.62
CA SER A 315 24.79 1.13 -6.00
C SER A 315 25.64 -0.16 -6.10
N PRO A 316 25.08 -1.28 -6.58
CA PRO A 316 25.77 -2.56 -6.65
C PRO A 316 26.95 -2.49 -7.62
N THR A 317 28.08 -3.10 -7.24
CA THR A 317 29.15 -3.34 -8.22
C THR A 317 28.82 -4.59 -9.05
N PRO A 318 29.39 -4.77 -10.25
CA PRO A 318 29.15 -5.96 -11.06
C PRO A 318 29.51 -7.29 -10.37
N ASP A 319 30.49 -7.25 -9.45
CA ASP A 319 31.00 -8.42 -8.72
C ASP A 319 30.31 -8.63 -7.36
N GLU A 320 29.56 -7.64 -6.87
CA GLU A 320 28.86 -7.67 -5.58
C GLU A 320 27.38 -7.27 -5.77
N GLY A 321 26.49 -8.25 -5.79
CA GLY A 321 25.05 -7.99 -5.79
C GLY A 321 24.24 -9.23 -6.11
N ILE A 322 22.95 -9.15 -5.79
CA ILE A 322 21.98 -10.20 -6.06
C ILE A 322 21.23 -9.82 -7.32
N GLU A 323 21.19 -10.76 -8.27
CA GLU A 323 20.35 -10.62 -9.45
C GLU A 323 18.89 -10.78 -9.03
N LEU A 324 18.09 -9.75 -9.32
CA LEU A 324 16.69 -9.66 -8.95
C LEU A 324 15.85 -9.43 -10.21
N PRO A 325 15.07 -10.43 -10.66
CA PRO A 325 14.04 -10.21 -11.65
C PRO A 325 13.01 -9.21 -11.13
N CYS A 326 12.64 -8.25 -11.97
CA CYS A 326 11.56 -7.31 -11.73
C CYS A 326 10.49 -7.43 -12.82
N VAL A 327 9.24 -7.15 -12.44
CA VAL A 327 8.10 -7.18 -13.38
C VAL A 327 7.17 -6.00 -13.15
N ALA A 328 6.77 -5.36 -14.24
CA ALA A 328 5.61 -4.50 -14.30
C ALA A 328 4.47 -5.25 -15.01
N PHE A 329 3.47 -5.71 -14.25
CA PHE A 329 2.36 -6.49 -14.79
C PHE A 329 1.42 -5.65 -15.66
N GLU A 330 0.65 -6.30 -16.54
CA GLU A 330 -0.38 -5.65 -17.37
C GLU A 330 -1.25 -4.64 -16.62
N PRO A 331 -1.75 -4.93 -15.39
CA PRO A 331 -2.62 -4.01 -14.68
C PRO A 331 -1.97 -2.66 -14.36
N THR A 332 -0.64 -2.53 -14.40
CA THR A 332 0.07 -1.26 -14.16
C THR A 332 -0.03 -0.27 -15.34
N LYS A 333 -0.67 -0.66 -16.46
CA LYS A 333 -0.99 0.22 -17.60
C LYS A 333 0.23 0.98 -18.10
N ARG A 334 0.18 2.32 -18.12
CA ARG A 334 1.18 3.25 -18.66
C ARG A 334 2.50 3.23 -17.90
N PHE A 335 2.52 2.79 -16.64
CA PHE A 335 3.77 2.58 -15.90
C PHE A 335 4.75 1.64 -16.61
N ARG A 336 4.23 0.67 -17.38
CA ARG A 336 5.04 -0.23 -18.23
C ARG A 336 5.84 0.51 -19.29
N GLU A 337 5.40 1.68 -19.75
CA GLU A 337 6.11 2.49 -20.74
C GLU A 337 7.43 3.01 -20.17
N HIS A 338 7.42 3.53 -18.93
CA HIS A 338 8.65 3.93 -18.23
C HIS A 338 9.60 2.74 -18.05
N VAL A 339 9.08 1.56 -17.70
CA VAL A 339 9.91 0.34 -17.55
C VAL A 339 10.51 -0.10 -18.89
N ARG A 340 9.82 0.08 -20.02
CA ARG A 340 10.37 -0.24 -21.37
C ARG A 340 11.50 0.69 -21.79
N ASN A 341 11.55 1.90 -21.25
CA ASN A 341 12.59 2.90 -21.55
C ASN A 341 13.87 2.73 -20.72
N LEU A 342 13.91 1.74 -19.81
CA LEU A 342 15.11 1.35 -19.07
C LEU A 342 16.13 0.65 -19.97
N ARG A 343 17.42 0.78 -19.62
CA ARG A 343 18.55 0.17 -20.30
C ARG A 343 19.54 -0.43 -19.30
N PRO A 344 20.27 -1.50 -19.68
CA PRO A 344 21.38 -1.99 -18.87
C PRO A 344 22.35 -0.87 -18.50
N GLY A 345 22.68 -0.77 -17.22
CA GLY A 345 23.53 0.27 -16.64
C GLY A 345 22.78 1.42 -15.96
N ASP A 346 21.47 1.60 -16.21
CA ASP A 346 20.70 2.64 -15.51
C ASP A 346 20.68 2.34 -13.99
N GLU A 347 20.88 3.38 -13.17
CA GLU A 347 20.81 3.27 -11.70
C GLU A 347 19.42 3.66 -11.21
N LEU A 348 18.82 2.81 -10.39
CA LEU A 348 17.45 2.91 -9.92
C LEU A 348 17.35 2.79 -8.40
N THR A 349 16.21 3.20 -7.86
CA THR A 349 15.65 2.65 -6.62
C THR A 349 14.34 1.97 -6.97
N VAL A 350 14.24 0.66 -6.79
CA VAL A 350 13.02 -0.10 -7.10
C VAL A 350 12.21 -0.36 -5.85
N CYS A 351 10.89 -0.32 -5.96
CA CYS A 351 9.98 -0.62 -4.87
C CYS A 351 8.95 -1.66 -5.29
N GLY A 352 8.72 -2.67 -4.46
CA GLY A 352 7.73 -3.70 -4.75
C GLY A 352 7.78 -4.90 -3.83
N GLU A 353 6.75 -5.73 -3.94
CA GLU A 353 6.66 -7.03 -3.29
C GLU A 353 7.52 -8.06 -4.03
N VAL A 354 8.31 -8.85 -3.29
CA VAL A 354 9.01 -10.02 -3.81
C VAL A 354 8.13 -11.24 -3.59
N SER A 355 7.92 -12.02 -4.64
CA SER A 355 7.19 -13.29 -4.60
C SER A 355 7.66 -14.15 -5.76
N ASP A 356 7.88 -15.44 -5.48
CA ASP A 356 8.56 -16.38 -6.38
C ASP A 356 9.91 -15.82 -6.89
N GLY A 357 10.66 -15.15 -6.01
CA GLY A 357 11.95 -14.51 -6.31
C GLY A 357 11.88 -13.35 -7.30
N THR A 358 10.70 -12.81 -7.60
CA THR A 358 10.50 -11.71 -8.54
C THR A 358 9.91 -10.49 -7.84
N LEU A 359 10.52 -9.32 -8.03
CA LEU A 359 10.00 -8.05 -7.51
C LEU A 359 8.91 -7.47 -8.43
N LYS A 360 7.71 -7.32 -7.87
CA LYS A 360 6.52 -6.77 -8.54
C LYS A 360 6.53 -5.25 -8.37
N LEU A 361 6.91 -4.52 -9.42
CA LEU A 361 7.14 -3.07 -9.34
C LEU A 361 5.86 -2.29 -9.00
N GLU A 362 5.92 -1.52 -7.93
CA GLU A 362 4.88 -0.55 -7.50
C GLU A 362 5.28 0.89 -7.81
N LYS A 363 6.58 1.18 -7.75
CA LYS A 363 7.20 2.46 -8.12
C LYS A 363 8.71 2.26 -8.33
N PHE A 364 9.36 3.16 -9.03
CA PHE A 364 10.83 3.23 -9.05
C PHE A 364 11.30 4.67 -9.19
N ALA A 365 12.52 4.93 -8.73
CA ALA A 365 13.23 6.18 -8.96
C ALA A 365 14.36 5.94 -9.95
N VAL A 366 14.46 6.76 -10.98
CA VAL A 366 15.65 6.85 -11.82
C VAL A 366 16.65 7.74 -11.10
N ARG A 367 17.80 7.17 -10.77
CA ARG A 367 18.90 7.85 -10.06
C ARG A 367 19.98 8.32 -11.03
N ASP A 368 20.29 7.50 -12.03
CA ASP A 368 21.21 7.83 -13.10
C ASP A 368 20.82 7.10 -14.39
N LEU A 369 21.14 7.69 -15.53
CA LEU A 369 20.80 7.17 -16.86
C LEU A 369 22.05 6.97 -17.71
N VAL A 370 22.06 5.87 -18.45
CA VAL A 370 23.03 5.70 -19.54
C VAL A 370 22.66 6.62 -20.70
N GLU A 371 23.37 7.74 -20.83
CA GLU A 371 23.10 8.76 -21.86
C GLU A 371 23.97 8.63 -23.11
N THR A 372 25.00 7.77 -23.09
CA THR A 372 25.89 7.55 -24.23
C THR A 372 25.99 6.07 -24.58
N GLU A 373 26.13 5.77 -25.87
CA GLU A 373 26.52 4.44 -26.35
C GLU A 373 27.81 4.52 -27.16
N THR A 374 28.53 3.40 -27.13
CA THR A 374 29.69 3.21 -28.01
C THR A 374 29.20 2.97 -29.43
N ALA A 375 29.53 3.89 -30.35
CA ALA A 375 29.16 3.81 -31.75
C ALA A 375 30.39 3.69 -32.65
N THR A 376 30.20 3.07 -33.81
CA THR A 376 31.23 3.05 -34.85
C THR A 376 31.43 4.46 -35.42
N PRO A 377 32.68 4.94 -35.58
CA PRO A 377 32.93 6.28 -36.10
C PRO A 377 32.36 6.48 -37.50
N VAL A 378 31.93 7.70 -37.78
CA VAL A 378 31.46 8.11 -39.10
C VAL A 378 32.58 8.88 -39.80
N CYS A 379 32.81 8.60 -41.09
CA CYS A 379 33.79 9.32 -41.88
C CYS A 379 33.42 10.81 -42.01
N PRO A 380 34.32 11.75 -41.66
CA PRO A 380 34.01 13.17 -41.77
C PRO A 380 33.87 13.66 -43.23
N ASP A 381 34.38 12.90 -44.20
CA ASP A 381 34.38 13.30 -45.61
C ASP A 381 33.16 12.79 -46.39
N CYS A 382 32.66 11.60 -46.05
CA CYS A 382 31.56 10.97 -46.81
C CYS A 382 30.37 10.53 -45.94
N GLU A 383 30.42 10.78 -44.63
CA GLU A 383 29.34 10.51 -43.66
C GLU A 383 28.92 9.03 -43.57
N ARG A 384 29.72 8.11 -44.12
CA ARG A 384 29.53 6.66 -43.98
C ARG A 384 30.19 6.13 -42.72
N THR A 385 29.57 5.12 -42.10
CA THR A 385 30.16 4.36 -40.99
C THR A 385 31.47 3.70 -41.42
N MET A 386 32.52 3.86 -40.62
CA MET A 386 33.83 3.24 -40.87
C MET A 386 33.84 1.74 -40.58
N GLU A 387 34.75 0.98 -41.19
CA GLU A 387 34.95 -0.45 -40.92
C GLU A 387 36.07 -0.65 -39.90
N SER A 388 36.02 -1.73 -39.10
CA SER A 388 37.13 -2.07 -38.18
C SER A 388 38.40 -2.41 -38.97
N ALA A 389 39.53 -1.81 -38.61
CA ALA A 389 40.82 -2.06 -39.23
C ALA A 389 41.56 -3.29 -38.66
N GLY A 390 40.96 -3.98 -37.68
CA GLY A 390 41.54 -5.12 -36.96
C GLY A 390 41.68 -4.88 -35.47
N ALA A 391 42.01 -5.93 -34.71
CA ALA A 391 42.16 -5.85 -33.26
C ALA A 391 43.21 -4.79 -32.87
N ASN A 392 42.80 -3.81 -32.07
CA ASN A 392 43.61 -2.66 -31.64
C ASN A 392 44.16 -1.77 -32.77
N GLN A 393 43.56 -1.80 -33.98
CA GLN A 393 43.98 -0.95 -35.11
C GLN A 393 43.00 0.19 -35.45
N GLY A 394 41.93 0.35 -34.65
CA GLY A 394 40.93 1.40 -34.86
C GLY A 394 39.96 1.10 -36.01
N TYR A 395 39.47 2.16 -36.65
CA TYR A 395 38.48 2.13 -37.73
C TYR A 395 38.96 2.91 -38.94
N ARG A 396 38.57 2.49 -40.14
CA ARG A 396 38.96 3.13 -41.40
C ARG A 396 37.78 3.26 -42.36
N CYS A 397 37.68 4.40 -43.02
CA CYS A 397 36.78 4.57 -44.17
C CYS A 397 37.42 3.96 -45.42
N ARG A 398 36.75 3.00 -46.04
CA ARG A 398 37.22 2.34 -47.26
C ARG A 398 37.28 3.29 -48.47
N ASP A 399 36.35 4.24 -48.56
CA ASP A 399 36.23 5.14 -49.71
C ASP A 399 37.17 6.35 -49.62
N CYS A 400 37.28 6.95 -48.43
CA CYS A 400 38.04 8.19 -48.21
C CYS A 400 39.45 7.94 -47.64
N GLY A 401 39.68 6.78 -47.01
CA GLY A 401 40.96 6.45 -46.38
C GLY A 401 41.22 7.14 -45.04
N THR A 402 40.26 7.89 -44.50
CA THR A 402 40.33 8.47 -43.14
C THR A 402 40.27 7.38 -42.08
N ASP A 403 40.95 7.58 -40.96
CA ASP A 403 40.99 6.63 -39.84
C ASP A 403 40.47 7.27 -38.54
N ALA A 404 39.98 6.44 -37.62
CA ALA A 404 39.60 6.82 -36.27
C ALA A 404 40.24 5.83 -35.26
N PRO A 405 40.76 6.32 -34.12
CA PRO A 405 41.56 5.50 -33.21
C PRO A 405 40.75 4.42 -32.49
N GLY A 406 39.43 4.58 -32.40
CA GLY A 406 38.53 3.70 -31.69
C GLY A 406 37.08 4.09 -31.93
N PRO A 407 36.13 3.40 -31.29
CA PRO A 407 34.74 3.80 -31.34
C PRO A 407 34.54 5.16 -30.65
N VAL A 408 33.45 5.84 -31.01
CA VAL A 408 33.10 7.16 -30.47
C VAL A 408 31.89 7.03 -29.55
N GLU A 409 31.82 7.89 -28.54
CA GLU A 409 30.59 8.02 -27.75
C GLU A 409 29.55 8.80 -28.54
N ARG A 410 28.35 8.25 -28.61
CA ARG A 410 27.19 8.88 -29.22
C ARG A 410 26.12 9.11 -28.16
N PRO A 411 25.59 10.34 -28.04
CA PRO A 411 24.44 10.60 -27.18
C PRO A 411 23.23 9.76 -27.60
N ILE A 412 22.52 9.25 -26.62
CA ILE A 412 21.25 8.53 -26.75
C ILE A 412 20.15 9.49 -26.34
N ASP A 413 19.13 9.63 -27.18
CA ASP A 413 17.91 10.33 -26.79
C ASP A 413 17.09 9.43 -25.85
N ARG A 414 16.86 9.87 -24.61
CA ARG A 414 16.18 9.10 -23.57
C ARG A 414 14.77 9.65 -23.37
N ASP A 415 13.77 8.79 -23.53
CA ASP A 415 12.37 9.08 -23.17
C ASP A 415 12.09 8.72 -21.70
N LEU A 416 12.97 9.20 -20.82
CA LEU A 416 12.94 8.95 -19.38
C LEU A 416 13.78 10.03 -18.68
N ASP A 417 13.20 10.72 -17.71
CA ASP A 417 13.87 11.71 -16.86
C ASP A 417 14.27 11.12 -15.51
N LEU A 418 15.20 11.77 -14.81
CA LEU A 418 15.51 11.47 -13.41
C LEU A 418 14.29 11.68 -12.50
N GLY A 419 14.19 10.88 -11.43
CA GLY A 419 13.14 11.00 -10.44
C GLY A 419 12.21 9.78 -10.32
N TRP A 420 11.15 9.95 -9.53
CA TRP A 420 10.21 8.91 -9.18
C TRP A 420 9.07 8.75 -10.18
N TYR A 421 8.80 7.52 -10.55
CA TYR A 421 7.66 7.06 -11.34
C TYR A 421 6.87 6.04 -10.52
N GLU A 422 5.56 6.03 -10.68
CA GLU A 422 4.66 5.15 -9.93
C GLU A 422 3.62 4.50 -10.82
N VAL A 423 3.02 3.43 -10.30
CA VAL A 423 1.83 2.86 -10.93
C VAL A 423 0.66 3.85 -10.89
N PRO A 424 -0.26 3.76 -11.86
CA PRO A 424 -1.42 4.63 -11.90
C PRO A 424 -2.45 4.32 -10.81
N PRO A 425 -3.38 5.24 -10.48
CA PRO A 425 -4.36 5.03 -9.42
C PRO A 425 -5.17 3.74 -9.50
N VAL A 426 -5.51 3.24 -10.69
CA VAL A 426 -6.24 1.95 -10.81
C VAL A 426 -5.44 0.75 -10.31
N ALA A 427 -4.12 0.86 -10.33
CA ALA A 427 -3.17 -0.20 -10.04
C ALA A 427 -2.45 -0.02 -8.70
N ARG A 428 -2.62 1.15 -8.06
CA ARG A 428 -1.95 1.45 -6.79
C ARG A 428 -2.52 0.59 -5.67
N ARG A 429 -1.63 -0.01 -4.90
CA ARG A 429 -1.99 -0.79 -3.71
C ARG A 429 -2.36 0.16 -2.57
N HIS A 430 -3.21 -0.28 -1.65
CA HIS A 430 -3.72 0.58 -0.58
C HIS A 430 -2.63 1.23 0.28
N VAL A 431 -1.55 0.52 0.59
CA VAL A 431 -0.44 1.01 1.43
C VAL A 431 0.57 1.86 0.67
N ALA A 432 0.62 1.76 -0.66
CA ALA A 432 1.64 2.42 -1.46
C ALA A 432 1.41 3.94 -1.50
N LYS A 433 2.39 4.72 -1.05
CA LYS A 433 2.37 6.18 -1.00
C LYS A 433 2.33 6.79 -2.41
N PRO A 434 1.25 7.49 -2.78
CA PRO A 434 1.21 8.15 -4.08
C PRO A 434 2.18 9.34 -4.09
N LEU A 435 2.83 9.57 -5.25
CA LEU A 435 3.86 10.61 -5.37
C LEU A 435 3.35 12.02 -5.03
N ILE A 436 2.06 12.27 -5.25
CA ILE A 436 1.41 13.54 -4.94
C ILE A 436 1.47 13.94 -3.45
N ARG A 437 1.63 12.96 -2.53
CA ARG A 437 1.81 13.23 -1.09
C ARG A 437 3.18 13.84 -0.74
N GLY A 438 4.13 13.82 -1.67
CA GLY A 438 5.46 14.37 -1.44
C GLY A 438 6.30 13.59 -0.43
N GLY A 439 7.41 14.20 0.00
CA GLY A 439 8.40 13.56 0.87
C GLY A 439 9.36 12.60 0.15
N PHE A 440 9.48 12.74 -1.18
CA PHE A 440 10.41 11.97 -2.00
C PHE A 440 11.75 12.70 -2.15
N ASP A 441 12.82 11.92 -2.29
CA ASP A 441 14.22 12.37 -2.31
C ASP A 441 14.74 12.78 -3.71
N ALA A 442 13.84 12.90 -4.69
CA ALA A 442 14.12 13.27 -6.07
C ALA A 442 12.85 13.88 -6.71
N PRO A 443 12.93 14.49 -7.91
CA PRO A 443 11.75 14.90 -8.66
C PRO A 443 10.71 13.78 -8.77
N THR A 444 9.44 14.14 -8.89
CA THR A 444 8.34 13.17 -8.95
C THR A 444 7.53 13.39 -10.22
N HIS A 445 7.09 12.28 -10.82
CA HIS A 445 6.23 12.24 -11.99
C HIS A 445 4.89 11.62 -11.57
N PRO A 446 4.04 12.36 -10.83
CA PRO A 446 2.85 11.81 -10.20
C PRO A 446 1.80 11.38 -11.21
N GLU A 447 1.11 10.29 -10.88
CA GLU A 447 0.00 9.79 -11.69
C GLU A 447 -1.35 10.26 -11.16
N HIS A 448 -2.26 10.61 -12.08
CA HIS A 448 -3.49 11.36 -11.80
C HIS A 448 -4.80 10.69 -12.25
#